data_AF-A0A427XS86-F1
#
_entry.id   AF-A0A427XS86-F1
#
_cell.length_a   1.000
_cell.length_b   1.000
_cell.length_c   1.000
_cell.angle_alpha   90.00
_cell.angle_beta   90.00
_cell.angle_gamma   90.00
#
_symmetry.space_group_name_H-M   'P 1'
#
loop_
_entity.id
_entity.type
_entity.pdbx_description
1 polymer ?
#
loop_
_entity_poly.entity_id
_entity_poly.type
_entity_poly.pdbx_seq_one_letter_code
_entity_poly.pdbx_strand_id
1 'polypeptide(L)'
;MAFPEHVKRFPRDNWDGVMFTYPPIPRGLLDSKARWAARTASLRWQAALDAGDAGTLDAVDFTVAVFDVACNIKDYMRDVGVQRGGRITKPEDWRAFTDRVIAHAYRLGCSAVSARFPEFSVPSLDAVRNFARGAMDCVFEEGIDSWGRVYRSGYDEVRFTDRYMPHLDQLPLRAFTVVDHTLDGDPAADDRRLVLLLDGRDNVVRQYRGRHDRGDDDANLPASPWPTTPTTVASPTVDVATASKDNETTADDD
;
A
#
# COMPACT_ATOMS: atom_id res chain seq x y z
N MET A 1 6.93 -3.25 24.12
CA MET A 1 6.36 -2.03 23.50
C MET A 1 5.09 -2.44 22.79
N ALA A 2 3.95 -1.83 23.10
CA ALA A 2 2.69 -2.15 22.44
C ALA A 2 2.56 -1.29 21.16
N PHE A 3 2.30 -1.93 20.02
CA PHE A 3 1.96 -1.22 18.79
C PHE A 3 0.47 -0.86 18.79
N PRO A 4 0.07 0.33 18.30
CA PRO A 4 -1.33 0.63 18.00
C PRO A 4 -1.92 -0.43 17.06
N GLU A 5 -3.20 -0.74 17.18
CA GLU A 5 -3.83 -1.81 16.39
C GLU A 5 -3.66 -1.63 14.88
N HIS A 6 -3.85 -0.40 14.37
CA HIS A 6 -3.68 -0.11 12.94
C HIS A 6 -2.24 -0.35 12.42
N VAL A 7 -1.23 -0.35 13.30
CA VAL A 7 0.17 -0.60 12.92
C VAL A 7 0.44 -2.10 12.77
N LYS A 8 -0.16 -2.92 13.63
CA LYS A 8 0.06 -4.38 13.70
C LYS A 8 -1.07 -5.21 13.09
N ARG A 9 -2.06 -4.59 12.45
CA ARG A 9 -3.14 -5.29 11.77
C ARG A 9 -2.62 -6.01 10.53
N PHE A 10 -3.06 -7.25 10.33
CA PHE A 10 -2.88 -7.97 9.07
C PHE A 10 -4.25 -8.31 8.44
N PRO A 11 -4.42 -8.08 7.14
CA PRO A 11 -3.55 -7.26 6.29
C PRO A 11 -3.59 -5.79 6.73
N ARG A 12 -2.70 -4.98 6.17
CA ARG A 12 -2.81 -3.53 6.32
C ARG A 12 -4.07 -3.05 5.60
N ASP A 13 -4.84 -2.19 6.25
CA ASP A 13 -6.09 -1.62 5.72
C ASP A 13 -6.05 -0.09 5.58
N ASN A 14 -5.03 0.57 6.14
CA ASN A 14 -4.85 2.01 6.08
C ASN A 14 -3.47 2.40 5.54
N TRP A 15 -3.43 3.24 4.51
CA TRP A 15 -2.21 3.80 3.90
C TRP A 15 -2.13 5.34 3.97
N ASP A 16 -2.79 5.95 4.94
CA ASP A 16 -2.69 7.38 5.19
C ASP A 16 -1.21 7.81 5.31
N GLY A 17 -0.85 8.88 4.58
CA GLY A 17 0.52 9.38 4.52
C GLY A 17 1.48 8.60 3.60
N VAL A 18 1.04 7.51 2.96
CA VAL A 18 1.86 6.77 1.98
C VAL A 18 1.62 7.34 0.58
N MET A 19 2.70 7.83 -0.03
CA MET A 19 2.68 8.25 -1.44
C MET A 19 2.95 7.05 -2.37
N PHE A 20 2.05 6.83 -3.31
CA PHE A 20 2.20 5.78 -4.33
C PHE A 20 2.51 6.37 -5.70
N THR A 21 3.48 5.78 -6.39
CA THR A 21 3.65 5.99 -7.83
C THR A 21 2.52 5.25 -8.56
N TYR A 22 1.77 5.95 -9.41
CA TYR A 22 0.68 5.34 -10.17
C TYR A 22 1.21 4.52 -11.35
N PRO A 23 0.63 3.33 -11.67
CA PRO A 23 1.05 2.51 -12.79
C PRO A 23 0.91 3.18 -14.18
N PRO A 24 1.67 2.71 -15.19
CA PRO A 24 2.70 1.68 -15.09
C PRO A 24 3.92 2.21 -14.35
N ILE A 25 4.46 1.41 -13.43
CA ILE A 25 5.69 1.75 -12.71
C ILE A 25 6.86 1.18 -13.53
N PRO A 26 7.79 2.01 -14.03
CA PRO A 26 8.95 1.55 -14.79
C PRO A 26 9.76 0.46 -14.09
N ARG A 27 10.40 -0.40 -14.87
CA ARG A 27 11.34 -1.40 -14.37
C ARG A 27 12.50 -0.71 -13.63
N GLY A 28 12.91 -1.29 -12.50
CA GLY A 28 13.99 -0.73 -11.67
C GLY A 28 13.54 0.28 -10.62
N LEU A 29 12.29 0.79 -10.66
CA LEU A 29 11.69 1.52 -9.54
C LEU A 29 11.15 0.53 -8.48
N LEU A 30 12.07 -0.22 -7.89
CA LEU A 30 11.78 -1.35 -7.01
C LEU A 30 10.98 -0.94 -5.77
N ASP A 31 11.31 0.19 -5.14
CA ASP A 31 10.57 0.70 -3.98
C ASP A 31 9.11 1.03 -4.32
N SER A 32 8.87 1.75 -5.42
CA SER A 32 7.52 2.08 -5.89
C SER A 32 6.71 0.83 -6.25
N LYS A 33 7.33 -0.12 -6.96
CA LYS A 33 6.68 -1.39 -7.32
C LYS A 33 6.34 -2.22 -6.09
N ALA A 34 7.27 -2.35 -5.14
CA ALA A 34 7.04 -3.09 -3.91
C ALA A 34 5.89 -2.49 -3.12
N ARG A 35 5.83 -1.16 -2.96
CA ARG A 35 4.73 -0.46 -2.26
C ARG A 35 3.38 -0.66 -2.96
N TRP A 36 3.33 -0.56 -4.29
CA TRP A 36 2.09 -0.80 -5.03
C TRP A 36 1.59 -2.24 -4.90
N ALA A 37 2.49 -3.21 -5.09
CA ALA A 37 2.19 -4.62 -4.95
C ALA A 37 1.73 -4.96 -3.53
N ALA A 38 2.41 -4.44 -2.52
CA ALA A 38 2.08 -4.54 -1.10
C ALA A 38 0.63 -4.10 -0.82
N ARG A 39 0.27 -2.88 -1.24
CA ARG A 39 -1.10 -2.35 -1.11
C ARG A 39 -2.11 -3.27 -1.80
N THR A 40 -1.81 -3.71 -3.02
CA THR A 40 -2.75 -4.53 -3.82
C THR A 40 -2.95 -5.91 -3.20
N ALA A 41 -1.89 -6.56 -2.74
CA ALA A 41 -1.95 -7.84 -2.04
C ALA A 41 -2.72 -7.73 -0.71
N SER A 42 -2.47 -6.68 0.07
CA SER A 42 -3.20 -6.39 1.31
C SER A 42 -4.69 -6.18 1.07
N LEU A 43 -5.08 -5.45 0.03
CA LEU A 43 -6.49 -5.27 -0.34
C LEU A 43 -7.16 -6.60 -0.75
N ARG A 44 -6.45 -7.46 -1.49
CA ARG A 44 -6.95 -8.80 -1.85
C ARG A 44 -7.13 -9.68 -0.61
N TRP A 45 -6.19 -9.65 0.34
CA TRP A 45 -6.32 -10.34 1.63
C TRP A 45 -7.47 -9.80 2.46
N GLN A 46 -7.70 -8.49 2.46
CA GLN A 46 -8.78 -7.86 3.21
C GLN A 46 -10.12 -8.34 2.66
N ALA A 47 -10.29 -8.30 1.33
CA ALA A 47 -11.48 -8.81 0.66
C ALA A 47 -11.72 -10.30 0.96
N ALA A 48 -10.67 -11.13 0.97
CA ALA A 48 -10.79 -12.54 1.32
C ALA A 48 -11.23 -12.76 2.77
N LEU A 49 -10.64 -12.04 3.73
CA LEU A 49 -11.03 -12.14 5.14
C LEU A 49 -12.48 -11.72 5.38
N ASP A 50 -12.90 -10.63 4.73
CA ASP A 50 -14.27 -10.11 4.79
C ASP A 50 -15.27 -11.08 4.18
N ALA A 51 -14.93 -11.69 3.04
CA ALA A 51 -15.74 -12.72 2.38
C ALA A 51 -15.70 -14.08 3.12
N GLY A 52 -14.67 -14.33 3.93
CA GLY A 52 -14.43 -15.65 4.52
C GLY A 52 -13.99 -16.70 3.50
N ASP A 53 -13.43 -16.29 2.36
CA ASP A 53 -12.92 -17.17 1.30
C ASP A 53 -11.55 -16.67 0.79
N ALA A 54 -10.53 -17.52 0.88
CA ALA A 54 -9.19 -17.23 0.37
C ALA A 54 -9.14 -17.20 -1.17
N GLY A 55 -10.08 -17.88 -1.85
CA GLY A 55 -10.22 -17.87 -3.30
C GLY A 55 -8.92 -18.22 -4.04
N THR A 56 -8.40 -17.25 -4.80
CA THR A 56 -7.19 -17.39 -5.64
C THR A 56 -5.92 -16.83 -4.98
N LEU A 57 -5.97 -16.51 -3.69
CA LEU A 57 -4.79 -16.05 -2.97
C LEU A 57 -3.74 -17.15 -2.89
N ASP A 58 -2.48 -16.78 -3.03
CA ASP A 58 -1.35 -17.70 -2.97
C ASP A 58 -0.24 -17.25 -2.00
N ALA A 59 0.82 -18.04 -1.92
CA ALA A 59 1.97 -17.76 -1.07
C ALA A 59 2.68 -16.43 -1.41
N VAL A 60 2.61 -15.97 -2.66
CA VAL A 60 3.17 -14.68 -3.07
C VAL A 60 2.29 -13.55 -2.53
N ASP A 61 0.97 -13.67 -2.63
CA ASP A 61 0.03 -12.71 -2.03
C ASP A 61 0.26 -12.55 -0.53
N PHE A 62 0.43 -13.66 0.18
CA PHE A 62 0.78 -13.64 1.61
C PHE A 62 2.12 -12.93 1.85
N THR A 63 3.16 -13.31 1.10
CA THR A 63 4.51 -12.76 1.26
C THR A 63 4.55 -11.24 1.05
N VAL A 64 3.84 -10.76 0.02
CA VAL A 64 3.78 -9.34 -0.34
C VAL A 64 2.97 -8.53 0.66
N ALA A 65 1.86 -9.08 1.18
CA ALA A 65 1.09 -8.44 2.25
C ALA A 65 1.84 -8.39 3.59
N VAL A 66 2.65 -9.42 3.92
CA VAL A 66 3.52 -9.39 5.11
C VAL A 66 4.54 -8.26 5.01
N PHE A 67 5.12 -8.03 3.82
CA PHE A 67 6.00 -6.90 3.61
C PHE A 67 5.30 -5.55 3.83
N ASP A 68 4.03 -5.39 3.44
CA ASP A 68 3.25 -4.16 3.67
C ASP A 68 3.15 -3.83 5.17
N VAL A 69 2.78 -4.84 5.97
CA VAL A 69 2.68 -4.71 7.43
C VAL A 69 4.06 -4.44 8.04
N ALA A 70 5.10 -5.11 7.55
CA ALA A 70 6.47 -4.86 7.99
C ALA A 70 6.91 -3.41 7.73
N CYS A 71 6.58 -2.84 6.56
CA CYS A 71 6.83 -1.44 6.24
C CYS A 71 6.09 -0.49 7.20
N ASN A 72 4.82 -0.77 7.49
CA ASN A 72 4.03 0.04 8.42
C ASN A 72 4.62 0.05 9.84
N ILE A 73 5.04 -1.12 10.34
CA ILE A 73 5.70 -1.24 11.64
C ILE A 73 7.05 -0.51 11.64
N LYS A 74 7.84 -0.65 10.56
CA LYS A 74 9.13 0.03 10.39
C LYS A 74 8.96 1.55 10.47
N ASP A 75 8.03 2.12 9.70
CA ASP A 75 7.77 3.56 9.68
C ASP A 75 7.32 4.07 11.05
N TYR A 76 6.39 3.36 11.71
CA TYR A 76 5.97 3.70 13.08
C TYR A 76 7.14 3.67 14.08
N MET A 77 7.96 2.62 14.06
CA MET A 77 9.10 2.48 14.96
C MET A 77 10.18 3.53 14.72
N ARG A 78 10.40 3.91 13.45
CA ARG A 78 11.30 5.00 13.08
C ARG A 78 10.81 6.30 13.72
N ASP A 79 9.54 6.64 13.55
CA ASP A 79 8.97 7.89 14.04
C ASP A 79 9.05 7.98 15.58
N VAL A 80 8.74 6.88 16.28
CA VAL A 80 8.91 6.81 17.74
C VAL A 80 10.38 6.85 18.16
N GLY A 81 11.27 6.22 17.39
CA GLY A 81 12.71 6.25 17.62
C GLY A 81 13.26 7.68 17.55
N VAL A 82 12.90 8.41 16.50
CA VAL A 82 13.28 9.82 16.30
C VAL A 82 12.78 10.69 17.46
N GLN A 83 11.52 10.52 17.89
CA GLN A 83 10.97 11.27 19.04
C GLN A 83 11.71 11.00 20.36
N ARG A 84 12.32 9.82 20.50
CA ARG A 84 13.11 9.43 21.67
C ARG A 84 14.60 9.75 21.54
N GLY A 85 15.01 10.43 20.46
CA GLY A 85 16.42 10.71 20.17
C GLY A 85 17.24 9.48 19.75
N GLY A 86 16.59 8.34 19.51
CA GLY A 86 17.24 7.13 19.02
C GLY A 86 17.48 7.20 17.51
N ARG A 87 18.63 6.72 17.07
CA ARG A 87 18.98 6.61 15.64
C ARG A 87 19.78 5.34 15.38
N ILE A 88 19.53 4.71 14.25
CA ILE A 88 20.34 3.59 13.76
C ILE A 88 21.51 4.20 13.01
N THR A 89 22.73 3.97 13.49
CA THR A 89 23.93 4.55 12.86
C THR A 89 24.53 3.65 11.79
N LYS A 90 24.32 2.32 11.90
CA LYS A 90 24.99 1.35 11.03
C LYS A 90 24.01 0.54 10.17
N PRO A 91 24.36 0.21 8.91
CA PRO A 91 23.52 -0.59 8.04
C PRO A 91 23.19 -1.99 8.55
N GLU A 92 24.08 -2.60 9.34
CA GLU A 92 23.89 -3.96 9.87
C GLU A 92 22.83 -3.96 10.97
N ASP A 93 22.80 -2.90 11.77
CA ASP A 93 21.77 -2.67 12.79
C ASP A 93 20.41 -2.43 12.14
N TRP A 94 20.37 -1.67 11.03
CA TRP A 94 19.16 -1.52 10.20
C TRP A 94 18.66 -2.87 9.69
N ARG A 95 19.58 -3.70 9.20
CA ARG A 95 19.25 -5.04 8.70
C ARG A 95 18.74 -5.96 9.80
N ALA A 96 19.37 -5.95 10.98
CA ALA A 96 18.91 -6.73 12.12
C ALA A 96 17.54 -6.25 12.64
N PHE A 97 17.32 -4.94 12.63
CA PHE A 97 16.04 -4.32 12.99
C PHE A 97 14.93 -4.77 12.03
N THR A 98 15.12 -4.58 10.73
CA THR A 98 14.12 -4.94 9.71
C THR A 98 13.82 -6.43 9.66
N ASP A 99 14.80 -7.32 9.91
CA ASP A 99 14.55 -8.76 10.04
C ASP A 99 13.58 -9.10 11.18
N ARG A 100 13.69 -8.40 12.31
CA ARG A 100 12.78 -8.59 13.44
C ARG A 100 11.39 -8.08 13.11
N VAL A 101 11.30 -6.96 12.39
CA VAL A 101 10.02 -6.39 11.93
C VAL A 101 9.34 -7.33 10.94
N ILE A 102 10.06 -7.88 9.95
CA ILE A 102 9.55 -8.88 9.02
C ILE A 102 9.05 -10.12 9.76
N ALA A 103 9.83 -10.65 10.70
CA ALA A 103 9.42 -11.80 11.50
C ALA A 103 8.19 -11.52 12.38
N HIS A 104 8.03 -10.28 12.85
CA HIS A 104 6.84 -9.88 13.60
C HIS A 104 5.60 -9.79 12.70
N ALA A 105 5.70 -9.11 11.56
CA ALA A 105 4.64 -9.03 10.55
C ALA A 105 4.21 -10.42 10.05
N TYR A 106 5.18 -11.32 9.84
CA TYR A 106 4.91 -12.72 9.48
C TYR A 106 4.04 -13.43 10.51
N ARG A 107 4.37 -13.33 11.81
CA ARG A 107 3.56 -13.95 12.87
C ARG A 107 2.14 -13.40 12.95
N LEU A 108 1.98 -12.09 12.72
CA LEU A 108 0.65 -11.46 12.64
C LEU A 108 -0.16 -12.05 11.47
N GLY A 109 0.47 -12.16 10.29
CA GLY A 109 -0.12 -12.80 9.11
C GLY A 109 -0.50 -14.27 9.35
N CYS A 110 0.41 -15.07 9.92
CA CYS A 110 0.12 -16.46 10.28
C CYS A 110 -1.09 -16.56 11.21
N SER A 111 -1.12 -15.74 12.27
CA SER A 111 -2.23 -15.75 13.23
C SER A 111 -3.56 -15.39 12.58
N ALA A 112 -3.59 -14.39 11.69
CA ALA A 112 -4.80 -13.97 11.01
C ALA A 112 -5.28 -15.01 9.99
N VAL A 113 -4.36 -15.55 9.18
CA VAL A 113 -4.68 -16.49 8.11
C VAL A 113 -5.02 -17.87 8.65
N SER A 114 -4.20 -18.46 9.52
CA SER A 114 -4.45 -19.81 10.04
C SER A 114 -5.72 -19.90 10.89
N ALA A 115 -6.14 -18.80 11.52
CA ALA A 115 -7.39 -18.75 12.26
C ALA A 115 -8.63 -18.75 11.35
N ARG A 116 -8.54 -18.14 10.16
CA ARG A 116 -9.66 -17.97 9.23
C ARG A 116 -9.69 -19.01 8.11
N PHE A 117 -8.52 -19.46 7.68
CA PHE A 117 -8.29 -20.33 6.51
C PHE A 117 -7.33 -21.47 6.88
N PRO A 118 -7.79 -22.49 7.60
CA PRO A 118 -6.93 -23.59 8.07
C PRO A 118 -6.31 -24.40 6.92
N GLU A 119 -6.92 -24.38 5.74
CA GLU A 119 -6.43 -25.09 4.54
C GLU A 119 -5.39 -24.29 3.74
N PHE A 120 -5.22 -23.00 4.04
CA PHE A 120 -4.25 -22.17 3.35
C PHE A 120 -2.82 -22.52 3.81
N SER A 121 -1.98 -22.94 2.87
CA SER A 121 -0.57 -23.26 3.14
C SER A 121 0.26 -21.98 3.25
N VAL A 122 0.45 -21.51 4.49
CA VAL A 122 1.28 -20.33 4.77
C VAL A 122 2.74 -20.62 4.44
N PRO A 123 3.43 -19.78 3.63
CA PRO A 123 4.84 -19.99 3.33
C PRO A 123 5.72 -19.89 4.58
N SER A 124 6.91 -20.47 4.54
CA SER A 124 7.88 -20.33 5.64
C SER A 124 8.39 -18.89 5.77
N LEU A 125 8.84 -18.52 6.96
CA LEU A 125 9.45 -17.20 7.20
C LEU A 125 10.64 -16.94 6.27
N ASP A 126 11.45 -17.94 5.96
CA ASP A 126 12.61 -17.79 5.08
C ASP A 126 12.18 -17.54 3.62
N ALA A 127 11.11 -18.18 3.16
CA ALA A 127 10.52 -17.89 1.85
C ALA A 127 10.00 -16.45 1.78
N VAL A 128 9.38 -15.94 2.86
CA VAL A 128 8.94 -14.55 2.95
C VAL A 128 10.13 -13.59 2.94
N ARG A 129 11.20 -13.90 3.69
CA ARG A 129 12.42 -13.09 3.75
C ARG A 129 13.10 -12.94 2.40
N ASN A 130 13.09 -13.96 1.55
CA ASN A 130 13.69 -13.90 0.20
C ASN A 130 13.17 -12.72 -0.62
N PHE A 131 11.90 -12.34 -0.45
CA PHE A 131 11.35 -11.11 -1.00
C PHE A 131 11.49 -9.92 -0.06
N ALA A 132 10.98 -10.05 1.17
CA ALA A 132 10.78 -8.93 2.07
C ALA A 132 12.09 -8.23 2.45
N ARG A 133 13.21 -8.96 2.55
CA ARG A 133 14.52 -8.36 2.80
C ARG A 133 14.95 -7.45 1.64
N GLY A 134 14.86 -7.96 0.42
CA GLY A 134 15.22 -7.23 -0.79
C GLY A 134 14.35 -5.98 -0.98
N ALA A 135 13.05 -6.13 -0.77
CA ALA A 135 12.09 -5.02 -0.83
C ALA A 135 12.36 -3.98 0.28
N MET A 136 12.71 -4.43 1.49
CA MET A 136 13.04 -3.53 2.61
C MET A 136 14.34 -2.73 2.36
N ASP A 137 15.34 -3.36 1.76
CA ASP A 137 16.56 -2.67 1.34
C ASP A 137 16.26 -1.64 0.23
N CYS A 138 15.25 -1.85 -0.61
CA CYS A 138 14.85 -0.89 -1.65
C CYS A 138 14.18 0.37 -1.08
N VAL A 139 13.40 0.23 0.00
CA VAL A 139 12.75 1.37 0.68
C VAL A 139 13.65 2.04 1.73
N PHE A 140 14.92 1.64 1.84
CA PHE A 140 15.90 2.28 2.71
C PHE A 140 16.24 3.69 2.23
N GLU A 141 16.23 4.63 3.16
CA GLU A 141 16.56 6.04 2.96
C GLU A 141 17.85 6.42 3.73
N GLU A 142 18.94 6.73 3.02
CA GLU A 142 20.21 7.18 3.60
C GLU A 142 20.03 8.51 4.35
N GLY A 143 20.59 8.60 5.56
CA GLY A 143 20.44 9.76 6.45
C GLY A 143 19.13 9.77 7.27
N ILE A 144 18.14 8.96 6.88
CA ILE A 144 16.84 8.85 7.55
C ILE A 144 16.77 7.55 8.34
N ASP A 145 16.92 6.41 7.66
CA ASP A 145 16.86 5.08 8.27
C ASP A 145 18.20 4.67 8.88
N SER A 146 19.32 5.03 8.25
CA SER A 146 20.65 4.97 8.86
C SER A 146 21.64 5.93 8.17
N TRP A 147 22.78 6.21 8.82
CA TRP A 147 23.84 7.06 8.24
C TRP A 147 24.78 6.32 7.27
N GLY A 148 24.67 5.00 7.18
CA GLY A 148 25.45 4.21 6.22
C GLY A 148 24.65 3.90 4.95
N ARG A 149 25.34 3.33 3.96
CA ARG A 149 24.71 2.84 2.73
C ARG A 149 24.32 1.38 2.84
N VAL A 150 23.10 1.05 2.43
CA VAL A 150 22.65 -0.32 2.24
C VAL A 150 22.79 -0.68 0.77
N TYR A 151 23.53 -1.75 0.48
CA TYR A 151 23.57 -2.32 -0.86
C TYR A 151 22.25 -3.04 -1.14
N ARG A 152 21.47 -2.47 -2.06
CA ARG A 152 20.16 -3.00 -2.46
C ARG A 152 20.35 -4.28 -3.27
N SER A 153 19.99 -5.42 -2.69
CA SER A 153 19.98 -6.70 -3.41
C SER A 153 18.83 -6.81 -4.42
N GLY A 154 17.79 -5.99 -4.25
CA GLY A 154 16.55 -6.09 -5.00
C GLY A 154 15.81 -7.39 -4.69
N TYR A 155 14.84 -7.72 -5.56
CA TYR A 155 14.05 -8.93 -5.50
C TYR A 155 13.56 -9.29 -6.92
N ASP A 156 12.98 -10.47 -7.09
CA ASP A 156 12.39 -10.89 -8.37
C ASP A 156 11.11 -10.09 -8.69
N GLU A 157 11.25 -9.04 -9.50
CA GLU A 157 10.15 -8.15 -9.91
C GLU A 157 9.01 -8.94 -10.57
N VAL A 158 9.34 -9.89 -11.45
CA VAL A 158 8.35 -10.65 -12.23
C VAL A 158 7.46 -11.45 -11.30
N ARG A 159 8.08 -12.14 -10.35
CA ARG A 159 7.37 -12.99 -9.39
C ARG A 159 6.55 -12.18 -8.38
N PHE A 160 7.14 -11.14 -7.79
CA PHE A 160 6.56 -10.51 -6.60
C PHE A 160 5.82 -9.20 -6.85
N THR A 161 6.09 -8.49 -7.95
CA THR A 161 5.49 -7.15 -8.16
C THR A 161 4.80 -6.96 -9.50
N ASP A 162 5.33 -7.50 -10.59
CA ASP A 162 4.80 -7.25 -11.93
C ASP A 162 3.38 -7.83 -12.11
N ARG A 163 3.07 -8.94 -11.43
CA ARG A 163 1.72 -9.53 -11.42
C ARG A 163 0.63 -8.63 -10.80
N TYR A 164 1.02 -7.59 -10.06
CA TYR A 164 0.10 -6.62 -9.45
C TYR A 164 -0.01 -5.33 -10.27
N MET A 165 0.75 -5.21 -11.36
CA MET A 165 0.59 -4.10 -12.28
C MET A 165 -0.68 -4.30 -13.10
N PRO A 166 -1.56 -3.29 -13.21
CA PRO A 166 -2.71 -3.37 -14.09
C PRO A 166 -2.25 -3.55 -15.54
N HIS A 167 -3.05 -4.24 -16.34
CA HIS A 167 -2.78 -4.33 -17.77
C HIS A 167 -2.83 -2.92 -18.39
N LEU A 168 -1.91 -2.65 -19.33
CA LEU A 168 -1.70 -1.30 -19.87
C LEU A 168 -2.91 -0.78 -20.66
N ASP A 169 -3.74 -1.67 -21.17
CA ASP A 169 -5.01 -1.36 -21.86
C ASP A 169 -6.16 -0.99 -20.91
N GLN A 170 -6.02 -1.29 -19.62
CA GLN A 170 -7.01 -0.94 -18.58
C GLN A 170 -6.70 0.41 -17.90
N LEU A 171 -5.56 1.02 -18.24
CA LEU A 171 -5.16 2.27 -17.64
C LEU A 171 -5.87 3.47 -18.29
N PRO A 172 -6.36 4.44 -17.50
CA PRO A 172 -6.91 5.67 -18.05
C PRO A 172 -5.80 6.47 -18.76
N LEU A 173 -6.22 7.32 -19.70
CA LEU A 173 -5.28 8.26 -20.33
C LEU A 173 -4.65 9.17 -19.29
N ARG A 174 -3.33 9.38 -19.39
CA ARG A 174 -2.56 10.22 -18.48
C ARG A 174 -2.20 11.54 -19.14
N ALA A 175 -2.53 12.64 -18.48
CA ALA A 175 -2.18 13.97 -18.96
C ALA A 175 -0.74 14.34 -18.57
N PHE A 176 0.04 14.79 -19.56
CA PHE A 176 1.38 15.32 -19.40
C PHE A 176 1.44 16.74 -19.95
N THR A 177 1.87 17.69 -19.13
CA THR A 177 2.14 19.05 -19.60
C THR A 177 3.59 19.12 -20.04
N VAL A 178 3.83 19.49 -21.29
CA VAL A 178 5.17 19.68 -21.82
C VAL A 178 5.73 20.99 -21.25
N VAL A 179 6.90 20.91 -20.62
CA VAL A 179 7.61 22.08 -20.12
C VAL A 179 8.25 22.79 -21.30
N ASP A 180 7.82 24.02 -21.54
CA ASP A 180 8.42 24.92 -22.51
C ASP A 180 8.92 26.17 -21.79
N HIS A 181 10.23 26.20 -21.54
CA HIS A 181 10.90 27.29 -20.84
C HIS A 181 10.86 28.62 -21.59
N THR A 182 10.49 28.63 -22.88
CA THR A 182 10.28 29.87 -23.62
C THR A 182 8.99 30.59 -23.19
N LEU A 183 8.10 29.90 -22.46
CA LEU A 183 6.88 30.45 -21.88
C LEU A 183 7.10 30.98 -20.45
N ASP A 184 8.30 30.84 -19.88
CA ASP A 184 8.60 31.27 -18.52
C ASP A 184 8.49 32.81 -18.40
N GLY A 185 7.61 33.28 -17.51
CA GLY A 185 7.37 34.71 -17.28
C GLY A 185 6.32 35.36 -18.20
N ASP A 186 5.71 34.60 -19.12
CA ASP A 186 4.63 35.12 -19.95
C ASP A 186 3.26 34.97 -19.25
N PRO A 187 2.51 36.05 -19.00
CA PRO A 187 1.19 35.98 -18.38
C PRO A 187 0.14 35.22 -19.22
N ALA A 188 0.37 35.00 -20.52
CA ALA A 188 -0.44 34.19 -21.42
C ALA A 188 0.16 32.80 -21.68
N ALA A 189 1.13 32.35 -20.86
CA ALA A 189 1.75 31.03 -20.99
C ALA A 189 0.75 29.87 -20.88
N ASP A 190 -0.25 29.98 -20.00
CA ASP A 190 -1.24 28.93 -19.77
C ASP A 190 -2.03 28.59 -21.05
N ASP A 191 -2.31 29.58 -21.89
CA ASP A 191 -3.00 29.42 -23.18
C ASP A 191 -2.10 28.87 -24.29
N ARG A 192 -0.80 28.67 -24.02
CA ARG A 192 0.16 28.07 -24.96
C ARG A 192 0.75 26.76 -24.47
N ARG A 193 0.37 26.33 -23.25
CA ARG A 193 0.81 25.04 -22.71
C ARG A 193 0.30 23.91 -23.57
N LEU A 194 1.21 23.00 -23.87
CA LEU A 194 0.94 21.78 -24.58
C LEU A 194 0.63 20.67 -23.57
N VAL A 195 -0.58 20.11 -23.65
CA VAL A 195 -0.98 18.94 -22.86
C VAL A 195 -1.10 17.73 -23.79
N LEU A 196 -0.37 16.67 -23.48
CA LEU A 196 -0.43 15.38 -24.16
C LEU A 196 -1.24 14.41 -23.30
N LEU A 197 -2.18 13.68 -23.90
CA LEU A 197 -2.80 12.53 -23.27
C LEU A 197 -2.12 11.26 -23.79
N LEU A 198 -1.50 10.52 -22.88
CA LEU A 198 -0.80 9.27 -23.18
C LEU A 198 -1.64 8.05 -22.77
N ASP A 199 -1.57 6.96 -23.54
CA ASP A 199 -2.09 5.66 -23.12
C ASP A 199 -1.18 4.98 -22.07
N GLY A 200 -1.54 3.76 -21.66
CA GLY A 200 -0.73 2.95 -20.74
C GLY A 200 0.61 2.48 -21.32
N ARG A 201 0.89 2.70 -22.61
CA ARG A 201 2.14 2.38 -23.30
C ARG A 201 2.96 3.63 -23.64
N ASP A 202 2.62 4.78 -23.05
CA ASP A 202 3.24 6.07 -23.30
C ASP A 202 3.07 6.59 -24.76
N ASN A 203 2.11 6.06 -25.53
CA ASN A 203 1.79 6.61 -26.85
C ASN A 203 0.92 7.85 -26.69
N VAL A 204 1.20 8.91 -27.46
CA VAL A 204 0.34 10.09 -27.52
C VAL A 204 -0.97 9.73 -28.24
N VAL A 205 -2.08 9.78 -27.51
CA VAL A 205 -3.43 9.54 -28.05
C VAL A 205 -4.11 10.84 -28.44
N ARG A 206 -3.91 11.91 -27.65
CA ARG A 206 -4.46 13.24 -27.92
C ARG A 206 -3.48 14.33 -27.51
N GLN A 207 -3.65 15.49 -28.13
CA GLN A 207 -2.85 16.68 -27.90
C GLN A 207 -3.77 17.89 -27.82
N TYR A 208 -3.55 18.74 -26.81
CA TYR A 208 -4.28 19.99 -26.61
C TYR A 208 -3.29 21.15 -26.49
N ARG A 209 -3.61 22.30 -27.09
CA ARG A 209 -2.90 23.57 -26.84
C ARG A 209 -3.83 24.58 -26.19
N GLY A 210 -3.41 25.07 -25.04
CA GLY A 210 -4.08 26.17 -24.36
C GLY A 210 -5.52 25.87 -23.93
N ARG A 211 -6.28 26.93 -23.70
CA ARG A 211 -7.64 26.87 -23.17
C ARG A 211 -8.72 26.65 -24.25
N HIS A 212 -8.38 26.86 -25.52
CA HIS A 212 -9.34 26.87 -26.63
C HIS A 212 -9.65 25.49 -27.23
N ASP A 213 -8.75 24.51 -27.10
CA ASP A 213 -8.98 23.15 -27.64
C ASP A 213 -9.88 22.26 -26.74
N ARG A 214 -10.41 22.80 -25.63
CA ARG A 214 -11.35 22.08 -24.74
C ARG A 214 -12.82 22.17 -25.17
N GLY A 215 -13.15 23.07 -26.09
CA GLY A 215 -14.52 23.24 -26.56
C GLY A 215 -14.82 22.30 -27.72
N ASP A 216 -15.62 21.26 -27.45
CA ASP A 216 -16.47 20.46 -28.36
C ASP A 216 -16.21 18.95 -28.37
N ASP A 217 -15.01 18.46 -28.02
CA ASP A 217 -14.69 17.01 -28.02
C ASP A 217 -14.79 16.30 -26.64
N ASP A 218 -15.01 17.06 -25.56
CA ASP A 218 -15.10 16.51 -24.18
C ASP A 218 -16.40 15.73 -23.91
N ALA A 219 -17.39 15.78 -24.81
CA ALA A 219 -18.64 15.02 -24.69
C ALA A 219 -18.48 13.50 -24.89
N ASN A 220 -17.31 13.02 -25.34
CA ASN A 220 -17.05 11.61 -25.67
C ASN A 220 -15.93 10.97 -24.83
N LEU A 221 -15.48 11.59 -23.75
CA LEU A 221 -14.56 10.91 -22.83
C LEU A 221 -15.34 9.84 -22.05
N PRO A 222 -14.92 8.56 -22.08
CA PRO A 222 -15.55 7.54 -21.25
C PRO A 222 -15.46 7.99 -19.79
N ALA A 223 -16.61 8.02 -19.11
CA ALA A 223 -16.67 8.32 -17.69
C ALA A 223 -15.62 7.47 -16.96
N SER A 224 -14.79 8.12 -16.15
CA SER A 224 -13.77 7.42 -15.35
C SER A 224 -14.47 6.29 -14.58
N PRO A 225 -14.09 5.01 -14.78
CA PRO A 225 -14.80 3.87 -14.18
C PRO A 225 -14.55 3.75 -12.67
N TRP A 226 -13.90 4.73 -12.04
CA TRP A 226 -13.50 4.64 -10.64
C TRP A 226 -14.48 5.39 -9.74
N PRO A 227 -14.93 4.76 -8.64
CA PRO A 227 -15.75 5.43 -7.64
C PRO A 227 -14.96 6.60 -7.04
N THR A 228 -15.47 7.81 -7.27
CA THR A 228 -15.03 8.98 -6.54
C THR A 228 -15.67 8.93 -5.15
N THR A 229 -14.83 8.64 -4.15
CA THR A 229 -15.11 8.70 -2.70
C THR A 229 -16.15 7.71 -2.11
N PRO A 230 -15.98 7.33 -0.83
CA PRO A 230 -16.70 6.22 -0.21
C PRO A 230 -18.12 6.62 0.19
N THR A 231 -19.07 5.73 -0.11
CA THR A 231 -20.40 5.72 0.49
C THR A 231 -20.26 5.75 2.02
N THR A 232 -20.66 6.85 2.65
CA THR A 232 -20.93 6.91 4.08
C THR A 232 -22.00 5.88 4.39
N VAL A 233 -21.59 4.69 4.85
CA VAL A 233 -22.51 3.72 5.41
C VAL A 233 -22.93 4.27 6.78
N ALA A 234 -24.17 4.73 6.86
CA ALA A 234 -24.80 5.11 8.11
C ALA A 234 -24.71 3.92 9.08
N SER A 235 -24.14 4.16 10.26
CA SER A 235 -24.15 3.19 11.35
C SER A 235 -25.59 2.97 11.80
N PRO A 236 -26.07 1.71 11.92
CA PRO A 236 -27.34 1.45 12.57
C PRO A 236 -27.18 1.69 14.07
N THR A 237 -27.91 2.68 14.58
CA THR A 237 -28.13 2.89 16.02
C THR A 237 -28.85 1.65 16.56
N VAL A 238 -28.14 0.82 17.31
CA VAL A 238 -28.75 -0.26 18.10
C VAL A 238 -29.06 0.33 19.47
N ASP A 239 -30.34 0.60 19.71
CA ASP A 239 -30.88 0.88 21.04
C ASP A 239 -30.67 -0.35 21.93
N VAL A 240 -29.77 -0.26 22.89
CA VAL A 240 -29.63 -1.25 23.96
C VAL A 240 -30.66 -0.91 25.03
N ALA A 241 -31.80 -1.60 24.99
CA ALA A 241 -32.74 -1.66 26.10
C ALA A 241 -32.07 -2.37 27.28
N THR A 242 -31.90 -1.63 28.38
CA THR A 242 -31.47 -2.15 29.68
C THR A 242 -32.64 -2.89 30.34
N ALA A 243 -32.61 -4.22 30.30
CA ALA A 243 -33.45 -5.04 31.16
C ALA A 243 -32.69 -5.37 32.45
N SER A 244 -32.99 -4.62 33.52
CA SER A 244 -32.74 -5.06 34.89
C SER A 244 -33.49 -6.38 35.11
N LYS A 245 -32.76 -7.43 35.48
CA LYS A 245 -33.31 -8.55 36.23
C LYS A 245 -32.61 -8.62 37.56
N ASP A 246 -33.36 -8.20 38.57
CA ASP A 246 -33.18 -8.61 39.95
C ASP A 246 -33.08 -10.13 40.00
N ASN A 247 -32.06 -10.65 40.67
CA ASN A 247 -32.08 -12.03 41.13
C ASN A 247 -31.73 -12.04 42.62
N GLU A 248 -32.81 -11.97 43.38
CA GLU A 248 -32.98 -12.34 44.77
C GLU A 248 -32.31 -13.70 45.02
N THR A 249 -31.35 -13.75 45.94
CA THR A 249 -30.77 -15.01 46.43
C THR A 249 -31.15 -15.14 47.90
N THR A 250 -32.21 -15.90 48.15
CA THR A 250 -32.54 -16.52 49.44
C THR A 250 -32.42 -18.02 49.27
N ALA A 251 -31.54 -18.66 50.05
CA ALA A 251 -31.85 -19.86 50.82
C ALA A 251 -30.58 -20.44 51.45
N ASP A 252 -30.68 -20.65 52.76
CA ASP A 252 -29.87 -21.52 53.60
C ASP A 252 -29.78 -22.97 53.07
N ASP A 253 -28.69 -23.67 53.39
CA ASP A 253 -28.71 -24.94 54.14
C ASP A 253 -27.27 -25.42 54.44
N ASP A 254 -27.09 -25.85 55.71
CA ASP A 254 -25.96 -26.47 56.42
C ASP A 254 -24.73 -25.64 56.86
#